data_AF-A0A524QAW6-F1
#
_entry.id   AF-A0A524QAW6-F1
#
_cell.length_a   1.000
_cell.length_b   1.000
_cell.length_c   1.000
_cell.angle_alpha   90.00
_cell.angle_beta   90.00
_cell.angle_gamma   90.00
#
_symmetry.space_group_name_H-M   'P 1'
#
loop_
_entity.id
_entity.type
_entity.pdbx_description
1 polymer ?
#
loop_
_entity_poly.entity_id
_entity_poly.type
_entity_poly.pdbx_seq_one_letter_code
_entity_poly.pdbx_strand_id
1 'polypeptide(L)'
;SKYGDRARVFVGNAERMDLPDASFDAVVEFNALHHIPGWRLTLREISRVLRPGGVFYLQDFLKGMTFPWWSRILSGGRQPVVFTGQELRSAIEEGGLQVTYWKQWREVMLQGRARKP
;
A
#
# COMPACT_ATOMS: atom_id res chain seq x y z
N SER A 1 -1.31 24.53 -12.83
CA SER A 1 -1.75 23.22 -13.35
C SER A 1 -3.28 23.15 -13.27
N LYS A 2 -3.94 22.16 -13.90
CA LYS A 2 -5.41 21.93 -13.86
C LYS A 2 -6.01 21.90 -12.43
N TYR A 3 -5.19 21.64 -11.41
CA TYR A 3 -5.62 21.45 -10.04
C TYR A 3 -5.17 22.55 -9.06
N GLY A 4 -4.40 23.54 -9.52
CA GLY A 4 -3.92 24.63 -8.67
C GLY A 4 -3.10 24.14 -7.47
N ASP A 5 -3.39 24.68 -6.29
CA ASP A 5 -2.82 24.34 -4.99
C ASP A 5 -3.48 23.11 -4.32
N ARG A 6 -4.59 22.62 -4.87
CA ARG A 6 -5.35 21.46 -4.35
C ARG A 6 -4.65 20.12 -4.57
N ALA A 7 -3.58 20.09 -5.36
CA ALA A 7 -2.78 18.89 -5.59
C ALA A 7 -1.29 19.25 -5.60
N ARG A 8 -0.50 18.47 -4.87
CA ARG A 8 0.96 18.57 -4.85
C ARG A 8 1.54 17.21 -5.22
N VAL A 9 2.57 17.22 -6.07
CA VAL A 9 3.32 16.03 -6.46
C VAL A 9 4.78 16.32 -6.12
N PHE A 10 5.43 15.35 -5.49
CA PHE A 10 6.83 15.44 -5.09
C PHE A 10 7.46 14.06 -5.14
N VAL A 11 8.79 14.03 -5.18
CA VAL A 11 9.57 12.79 -5.09
C VAL A 11 9.72 12.43 -3.62
N GLY A 12 9.43 11.19 -3.24
CA GLY A 12 9.56 10.71 -1.87
C GLY A 12 9.73 9.19 -1.80
N ASN A 13 10.15 8.71 -0.63
CA ASN A 13 10.24 7.28 -0.33
C ASN A 13 9.07 6.86 0.57
N ALA A 14 8.25 5.92 0.12
CA ALA A 14 7.10 5.43 0.88
C ALA A 14 7.50 4.68 2.17
N GLU A 15 8.72 4.14 2.23
CA GLU A 15 9.26 3.50 3.44
C GLU A 15 9.67 4.51 4.52
N ARG A 16 9.78 5.80 4.17
CA ARG A 16 10.10 6.91 5.07
C ARG A 16 9.58 8.23 4.48
N MET A 17 8.32 8.53 4.76
CA MET A 17 7.64 9.72 4.23
C MET A 17 8.07 10.96 5.00
N ASP A 18 8.54 11.99 4.29
CA ASP A 18 8.76 13.32 4.84
C ASP A 18 7.42 14.09 4.94
N LEU A 19 6.50 13.51 5.71
CA LEU A 19 5.15 13.99 5.96
C LEU A 19 4.87 13.94 7.46
N PRO A 20 4.14 14.91 8.03
CA PRO A 20 3.86 14.93 9.46
C PRO A 20 2.94 13.79 9.90
N ASP A 21 3.08 13.37 11.15
CA ASP A 21 2.17 12.44 11.81
C ASP A 21 0.73 12.97 11.79
N ALA A 22 -0.25 12.07 11.71
CA ALA A 22 -1.68 12.39 11.84
C ALA A 22 -2.14 13.59 10.98
N SER A 23 -1.64 13.68 9.75
CA SER A 23 -1.87 14.80 8.85
C SER A 23 -2.90 14.52 7.76
N PHE A 24 -3.21 13.25 7.49
CA PHE A 24 -4.16 12.84 6.45
C PHE A 24 -5.40 12.15 7.01
N ASP A 25 -6.56 12.48 6.44
CA ASP A 25 -7.83 11.78 6.72
C ASP A 25 -7.92 10.45 5.98
N ALA A 26 -7.27 10.35 4.82
CA ALA A 26 -7.22 9.13 4.03
C ALA A 26 -5.89 8.99 3.29
N VAL A 27 -5.49 7.73 3.10
CA VAL A 27 -4.38 7.32 2.21
C VAL A 27 -4.94 6.33 1.20
N VAL A 28 -4.55 6.49 -0.06
CA VAL A 28 -4.95 5.61 -1.16
C VAL A 28 -3.70 5.03 -1.78
N GLU A 29 -3.60 3.72 -1.77
CA GLU A 29 -2.61 2.92 -2.50
C GLU A 29 -3.31 2.24 -3.68
N PHE A 30 -2.66 2.24 -4.83
CA PHE A 30 -3.19 1.64 -6.05
C PHE A 30 -2.07 1.06 -6.92
N ASN A 31 -1.92 -0.26 -6.86
CA ASN A 31 -0.94 -1.08 -7.59
C ASN A 31 0.50 -0.57 -7.44
N ALA A 32 0.91 -0.22 -6.22
CA ALA A 32 2.22 0.34 -5.93
C ALA A 32 3.01 -0.47 -4.88
N LEU A 33 2.33 -1.10 -3.92
CA LEU A 33 2.99 -1.72 -2.77
C LEU A 33 3.91 -2.89 -3.17
N HIS A 34 3.54 -3.68 -4.17
CA HIS A 34 4.37 -4.78 -4.72
C HIS A 34 5.69 -4.33 -5.39
N HIS A 35 5.88 -3.03 -5.61
CA HIS A 35 7.15 -2.47 -6.08
C HIS A 35 8.11 -2.05 -4.95
N ILE A 36 7.65 -2.04 -3.69
CA ILE A 36 8.37 -1.47 -2.55
C ILE A 36 8.97 -2.59 -1.68
N PRO A 37 10.30 -2.82 -1.69
CA PRO A 37 10.93 -3.88 -0.89
C PRO A 37 10.56 -3.81 0.59
N GLY A 38 10.59 -2.62 1.18
CA GLY A 38 10.17 -2.35 2.56
C GLY A 38 8.67 -2.05 2.69
N TRP A 39 7.80 -2.76 1.97
CA TRP A 39 6.35 -2.54 2.02
C TRP A 39 5.77 -2.59 3.45
N ARG A 40 6.33 -3.40 4.35
CA ARG A 40 5.93 -3.41 5.77
C ARG A 40 6.26 -2.10 6.49
N LEU A 41 7.39 -1.46 6.16
CA LEU A 41 7.73 -0.12 6.66
C LEU A 41 6.76 0.91 6.09
N THR A 42 6.40 0.77 4.81
CA THR A 42 5.39 1.61 4.17
C THR A 42 4.04 1.54 4.89
N LEU A 43 3.58 0.35 5.29
CA LEU A 43 2.34 0.22 6.07
C LEU A 43 2.40 0.94 7.42
N ARG A 44 3.57 0.94 8.09
CA ARG A 44 3.78 1.70 9.32
C ARG A 44 3.75 3.21 9.06
N GLU A 45 4.36 3.67 7.96
CA GLU A 45 4.32 5.08 7.55
C GLU A 45 2.90 5.53 7.21
N ILE A 46 2.12 4.70 6.50
CA ILE A 46 0.70 4.94 6.21
C ILE A 46 -0.08 5.11 7.53
N SER A 47 0.14 4.22 8.49
CA SER A 47 -0.46 4.33 9.82
C SER A 47 -0.02 5.61 10.54
N ARG A 48 1.26 5.97 10.49
CA ARG A 48 1.80 7.19 11.12
C ARG A 48 1.15 8.46 10.58
N VAL A 49 1.09 8.62 9.26
CA VAL A 49 0.58 9.84 8.62
C VAL A 49 -0.95 9.95 8.69
N LEU A 50 -1.68 8.85 8.88
CA LEU A 50 -3.13 8.87 9.10
C LEU A 50 -3.49 9.45 10.47
N ARG A 51 -4.54 10.26 10.51
CA ARG A 51 -5.20 10.69 11.75
C ARG A 51 -5.89 9.51 12.44
N PRO A 52 -6.08 9.53 13.77
CA PRO A 52 -7.02 8.62 14.43
C PRO A 52 -8.38 8.68 13.74
N GLY A 53 -8.96 7.51 13.46
CA GLY A 53 -10.19 7.38 12.68
C GLY A 53 -10.03 7.49 11.15
N GLY A 54 -8.84 7.85 10.66
CA GLY A 54 -8.52 7.97 9.23
C GLY A 54 -8.49 6.61 8.51
N VAL A 55 -8.60 6.65 7.17
CA VAL A 55 -8.88 5.46 6.36
C VAL A 55 -7.78 5.18 5.34
N PHE A 56 -7.33 3.93 5.30
CA PHE A 56 -6.46 3.41 4.26
C PHE A 56 -7.26 2.61 3.24
N TYR A 57 -7.18 2.99 1.96
CA TYR A 57 -7.74 2.22 0.84
C TYR A 57 -6.59 1.61 0.05
N LEU A 58 -6.73 0.34 -0.32
CA LEU A 58 -5.72 -0.37 -1.09
C LEU A 58 -6.32 -1.22 -2.20
N GLN A 59 -5.58 -1.33 -3.28
CA GLN A 59 -5.80 -2.30 -4.34
C GLN A 59 -4.43 -2.70 -4.86
N ASP A 60 -4.10 -3.99 -4.76
CA ASP A 60 -2.81 -4.45 -5.25
C ASP A 60 -2.82 -5.90 -5.74
N PHE A 61 -1.75 -6.27 -6.43
CA PHE A 61 -1.43 -7.61 -6.90
C PHE A 61 -0.79 -8.45 -5.80
N LEU A 62 -1.08 -9.74 -5.87
CA LEU A 62 -0.58 -10.75 -4.95
C LEU A 62 0.40 -11.68 -5.67
N LYS A 63 1.03 -12.55 -4.88
CA LYS A 63 2.01 -13.56 -5.32
C LYS A 63 1.67 -14.25 -6.64
N GLY A 64 0.44 -14.70 -6.82
CA GLY A 64 -0.01 -15.41 -8.03
C GLY A 64 0.04 -14.58 -9.30
N MET A 65 0.01 -13.24 -9.23
CA MET A 65 0.27 -12.36 -10.39
C MET A 65 1.72 -11.91 -10.47
N THR A 66 2.40 -11.68 -9.34
CA THR A 66 3.76 -11.12 -9.33
C THR A 66 4.86 -12.17 -9.51
N PHE A 67 4.60 -13.45 -9.21
CA PHE A 67 5.60 -14.52 -9.27
C PHE A 67 5.88 -15.19 -10.64
N PRO A 68 5.02 -15.17 -11.68
CA PRO A 68 5.31 -15.90 -12.93
C PRO A 68 6.53 -15.39 -13.69
N TRP A 69 7.20 -16.24 -14.47
CA TRP A 69 8.43 -15.91 -15.21
C TRP A 69 8.29 -14.69 -16.15
N TRP A 70 7.10 -14.44 -16.71
CA TRP A 70 6.81 -13.26 -17.55
C TRP A 70 6.74 -11.95 -16.76
N SER A 71 6.49 -11.98 -15.45
CA SER A 71 6.46 -10.77 -14.60
C SER A 71 7.83 -10.08 -14.55
N ARG A 72 8.93 -10.85 -14.71
CA ARG A 72 10.30 -10.33 -14.81
C ARG A 72 10.52 -9.50 -16.07
N ILE A 73 9.84 -9.84 -17.18
CA ILE A 73 9.93 -9.10 -18.44
C ILE A 73 9.22 -7.74 -18.29
N LEU A 74 8.01 -7.76 -17.72
CA LEU A 74 7.22 -6.55 -17.49
C LEU A 74 7.84 -5.64 -16.41
N SER A 75 8.58 -6.20 -15.44
CA SER A 75 9.22 -5.47 -14.34
C SER A 75 10.67 -5.03 -14.64
N GLY A 76 11.13 -5.12 -15.90
CA GLY A 76 12.50 -4.72 -16.27
C GLY A 76 13.60 -5.50 -15.54
N GLY A 77 13.35 -6.77 -15.21
CA GLY A 77 14.30 -7.67 -14.54
C GLY A 77 14.34 -7.55 -13.01
N ARG A 78 13.61 -6.62 -12.38
CA ARG A 78 13.48 -6.56 -10.92
C ARG A 78 12.54 -7.67 -10.42
N GLN A 79 12.94 -8.36 -9.36
CA GLN A 79 12.04 -9.29 -8.66
C GLN A 79 10.94 -8.47 -7.98
N PRO A 80 9.67 -8.63 -8.35
CA PRO A 80 8.60 -7.97 -7.64
C PRO A 80 8.56 -8.49 -6.21
N VAL A 81 8.13 -7.65 -5.29
CA VAL A 81 7.85 -8.10 -3.92
C VAL A 81 6.70 -9.07 -3.98
N VAL A 82 6.89 -10.20 -3.31
CA VAL A 82 5.91 -11.28 -3.27
C VAL A 82 5.35 -11.34 -1.86
N PHE A 83 4.07 -11.00 -1.71
CA PHE A 83 3.29 -11.27 -0.51
C PHE A 83 1.98 -11.94 -0.90
N THR A 84 1.49 -12.78 0.00
CA THR A 84 0.16 -13.37 -0.06
C THR A 84 -0.89 -12.39 0.49
N GLY A 85 -2.16 -12.65 0.20
CA GLY A 85 -3.26 -11.89 0.80
C GLY A 85 -3.24 -11.93 2.33
N GLN A 86 -2.89 -13.09 2.90
CA GLN A 86 -2.79 -13.27 4.35
C GLN A 86 -1.65 -12.45 4.95
N GLU A 87 -0.45 -12.50 4.36
CA GLU A 87 0.71 -11.73 4.86
C GLU A 87 0.45 -10.23 4.80
N LEU A 88 -0.17 -9.74 3.73
CA LEU A 88 -0.52 -8.33 3.62
C LEU A 88 -1.52 -7.92 4.68
N ARG A 89 -2.58 -8.73 4.87
CA ARG A 89 -3.62 -8.45 5.87
C ARG A 89 -3.04 -8.38 7.28
N SER A 90 -2.24 -9.38 7.68
CA SER A 90 -1.60 -9.41 8.99
C SER A 90 -0.65 -8.22 9.19
N ALA A 91 0.13 -7.86 8.18
CA ALA A 91 1.04 -6.73 8.26
C ALA A 91 0.33 -5.37 8.36
N ILE A 92 -0.87 -5.23 7.77
CA ILE A 92 -1.72 -4.04 7.96
C ILE A 92 -2.13 -3.93 9.44
N GLU A 93 -2.56 -5.05 10.04
CA GLU A 93 -2.98 -5.11 11.44
C GLU A 93 -1.80 -4.86 12.40
N GLU A 94 -0.66 -5.48 12.16
CA GLU A 94 0.60 -5.22 12.90
C GLU A 94 1.10 -3.78 12.73
N GLY A 95 0.76 -3.12 11.61
CA GLY A 95 1.04 -1.71 11.36
C GLY A 95 0.14 -0.75 12.15
N GLY A 96 -0.79 -1.25 12.96
CA GLY A 96 -1.71 -0.45 13.77
C GLY A 96 -2.96 0.00 13.03
N LEU A 97 -3.32 -0.67 11.93
CA LEU A 97 -4.54 -0.41 11.18
C LEU A 97 -5.52 -1.58 11.30
N GLN A 98 -6.79 -1.30 11.55
CA GLN A 98 -7.83 -2.32 11.60
C GLN A 98 -8.43 -2.55 10.21
N VAL A 99 -8.34 -3.77 9.68
CA VAL A 99 -8.97 -4.11 8.39
C VAL A 99 -10.49 -4.14 8.55
N THR A 100 -11.20 -3.35 7.74
CA THR A 100 -12.67 -3.19 7.78
C THR A 100 -13.38 -3.70 6.53
N TYR A 101 -12.64 -3.91 5.43
CA TYR A 101 -13.15 -4.51 4.20
C TYR A 101 -12.02 -5.27 3.50
N TRP A 102 -12.34 -6.45 2.95
CA TRP A 102 -11.40 -7.28 2.22
C TRP A 102 -12.12 -8.05 1.10
N LYS A 103 -11.72 -7.80 -0.15
CA LYS A 103 -12.18 -8.54 -1.32
C LYS A 103 -10.96 -9.01 -2.09
N GLN A 104 -10.80 -10.32 -2.21
CA GLN A 104 -9.63 -10.93 -2.81
C GLN A 104 -10.06 -11.92 -3.89
N TRP A 105 -9.33 -11.93 -5.01
CA TRP A 105 -9.52 -12.85 -6.12
C TRP A 105 -8.34 -13.83 -6.17
N ARG A 106 -8.46 -14.95 -5.45
CA ARG A 106 -7.38 -15.95 -5.30
C ARG A 106 -6.09 -15.24 -4.83
N GLU A 107 -4.93 -15.76 -5.18
CA GLU A 107 -3.65 -15.08 -4.92
C GLU A 107 -3.26 -14.14 -6.07
N VAL A 108 -4.23 -13.53 -6.77
CA VAL A 108 -3.94 -12.70 -7.96
C VAL A 108 -4.00 -11.21 -7.61
N MET A 109 -5.08 -10.78 -6.95
CA MET A 109 -5.34 -9.37 -6.67
C MET A 109 -6.26 -9.25 -5.46
N LEU A 110 -6.22 -8.09 -4.80
CA LEU A 110 -7.17 -7.69 -3.76
C LEU A 110 -7.59 -6.24 -3.87
N GLN A 111 -8.70 -5.94 -3.19
CA GLN A 111 -9.13 -4.62 -2.77
C GLN A 111 -9.43 -4.67 -1.28
N GLY A 112 -9.03 -3.63 -0.56
CA GLY A 112 -9.23 -3.57 0.88
C GLY A 112 -9.47 -2.17 1.39
N ARG A 113 -9.92 -2.12 2.65
CA ARG A 113 -10.00 -0.90 3.43
C ARG A 113 -9.60 -1.19 4.86
N ALA A 114 -8.77 -0.35 5.44
CA ALA A 114 -8.41 -0.39 6.85
C ALA A 114 -8.62 1.00 7.50
N ARG A 115 -8.77 1.03 8.82
CA ARG A 115 -8.97 2.25 9.59
C ARG A 115 -7.94 2.34 10.70
N LYS A 116 -7.41 3.54 10.96
CA LYS A 116 -6.61 3.79 12.15
C LYS A 116 -7.53 3.91 13.37
N PRO A 117 -7.40 3.06 14.39
CA PRO A 117 -8.18 3.17 15.62
C PRO A 117 -8.03 4.53 16.32
#